data_AF-A0AAV7A4X5-F1
#
_entry.id   AF-A0AAV7A4X5-F1
#
_cell.length_a   1.000
_cell.length_b   1.000
_cell.length_c   1.000
_cell.angle_alpha   90.00
_cell.angle_beta   90.00
_cell.angle_gamma   90.00
#
_symmetry.space_group_name_H-M   'P 1'
#
loop_
_entity.id
_entity.type
_entity.pdbx_description
1 polymer ?
#
loop_
_entity_poly.entity_id
_entity_poly.type
_entity_poly.pdbx_seq_one_letter_code
_entity_poly.pdbx_strand_id
1 'polypeptide(L)'
;MSLQWTAVAGFLYAEVFLVLLLCIPFISPTRWQKIFKSRLVQLAVAYGNTFFVVLIVILLLLLLDAFREIQKYGVGEQVDLKNNPIAVEHIHMKLFRAQRNLYIAGFSLLLSILLRRLVTLISKQATLLASNEAFKKQAESASDAAKKYMEENDKLKKQLKASGVEVSDLPESNAEEENKKLSAEVKKLREELESTKKTLQKSESEVVAIKKQSEGLTKEYDRLLNEHAKLQALKEGPKDKKEE
;
A
#
# COMPACT_ATOMS: atom_id res chain seq x y z
N MET A 1 16.22 26.00 22.77
CA MET A 1 15.99 25.52 21.38
C MET A 1 15.75 26.76 20.53
N SER A 2 16.27 26.83 19.29
CA SER A 2 15.85 27.90 18.36
C SER A 2 14.36 27.72 18.02
N LEU A 3 13.65 28.82 17.73
CA LEU A 3 12.23 28.83 17.35
C LEU A 3 11.94 27.89 16.16
N GLN A 4 12.90 27.70 15.27
CA GLN A 4 12.79 26.79 14.13
C GLN A 4 12.61 25.33 14.60
N TRP A 5 13.47 24.87 15.51
CA TRP A 5 13.46 23.50 16.00
C TRP A 5 12.26 23.19 16.89
N THR A 6 11.71 24.19 17.60
CA THR A 6 10.44 24.04 18.31
C THR A 6 9.26 23.88 17.36
N ALA A 7 9.27 24.58 16.22
CA ALA A 7 8.24 24.43 15.19
C ALA A 7 8.29 23.03 14.55
N VAL A 8 9.47 22.52 14.21
CA VAL A 8 9.64 21.16 13.67
C VAL A 8 9.21 20.11 14.70
N ALA A 9 9.55 20.28 15.98
CA ALA A 9 9.10 19.37 17.03
C ALA A 9 7.56 19.38 17.19
N GLY A 10 6.93 20.56 17.14
CA GLY A 10 5.47 20.66 17.15
C GLY A 10 4.82 19.97 15.96
N PHE A 11 5.40 20.12 14.78
CA PHE A 11 4.96 19.42 13.58
C PHE A 11 5.09 17.89 13.73
N LEU A 12 6.24 17.40 14.21
CA LEU A 12 6.46 15.98 14.52
C LEU A 12 5.38 15.42 15.47
N TYR A 13 5.05 16.14 16.54
CA TYR A 13 4.02 15.69 17.47
C TYR A 13 2.63 15.63 16.83
N ALA A 14 2.31 16.59 15.96
CA ALA A 14 1.07 16.55 15.19
C ALA A 14 1.03 15.35 14.23
N GLU A 15 2.15 15.02 13.59
CA GLU A 15 2.26 13.85 12.71
C GLU A 15 2.06 12.54 13.48
N VAL A 16 2.75 12.38 14.62
CA VAL A 16 2.59 11.20 15.48
C VAL A 16 1.14 11.05 15.92
N PHE A 17 0.51 12.14 16.36
CA PHE A 17 -0.89 12.13 16.74
C PHE A 17 -1.81 11.71 15.58
N LEU A 18 -1.60 12.27 14.39
CA LEU A 18 -2.38 11.92 13.19
C LEU A 18 -2.18 10.46 12.76
N VAL A 19 -0.95 9.95 12.80
CA VAL A 19 -0.66 8.54 12.48
C VAL A 19 -1.35 7.62 13.47
N LEU A 20 -1.21 7.89 14.77
CA LEU A 20 -1.90 7.10 15.80
C LEU A 20 -3.41 7.12 15.58
N LEU A 21 -3.98 8.31 15.34
CA LEU A 21 -5.41 8.49 15.12
C LEU A 21 -5.90 7.75 13.86
N LEU A 22 -5.10 7.73 12.78
CA LEU A 22 -5.42 7.00 11.54
C LEU A 22 -5.25 5.49 11.68
N CYS A 23 -4.35 5.02 12.55
CA CYS A 23 -4.11 3.60 12.80
C CYS A 23 -5.11 2.97 13.79
N ILE A 24 -5.99 3.76 14.41
CA ILE A 24 -7.01 3.22 15.32
C ILE A 24 -8.02 2.35 14.54
N PRO A 25 -8.20 1.07 14.93
CA PRO A 25 -9.11 0.15 14.24
C PRO A 25 -10.60 0.48 14.45
N PHE A 26 -10.92 1.42 15.33
CA PHE A 26 -12.30 1.80 15.68
C PHE A 26 -13.02 2.59 14.59
N ILE A 27 -12.29 3.26 13.70
CA ILE A 27 -12.87 4.13 12.67
C ILE A 27 -12.84 3.42 11.33
N SER A 28 -14.01 3.06 10.79
CA SER A 28 -14.08 2.38 9.50
C SER A 28 -13.54 3.26 8.35
N PRO A 29 -12.90 2.66 7.32
CA PRO A 29 -12.41 3.38 6.15
C PRO A 29 -13.50 4.21 5.45
N THR A 30 -14.76 3.77 5.52
CA THR A 30 -15.92 4.46 4.96
C THR A 30 -16.24 5.79 5.66
N ARG A 31 -16.01 5.89 6.98
CA ARG A 31 -16.17 7.16 7.72
C ARG A 31 -15.05 8.14 7.36
N TRP A 32 -13.81 7.65 7.31
CA TRP A 32 -12.67 8.41 6.83
C TRP A 32 -12.87 8.94 5.42
N GLN A 33 -13.42 8.12 4.52
CA GLN A 33 -13.70 8.55 3.15
C GLN A 33 -14.73 9.67 3.07
N LYS A 34 -15.76 9.70 3.93
CA LYS A 34 -16.70 10.82 3.98
C LYS A 34 -16.01 12.11 4.43
N ILE A 35 -15.11 12.02 5.42
CA ILE A 35 -14.31 13.16 5.88
C ILE A 35 -13.35 13.61 4.78
N PHE A 36 -12.65 12.68 4.12
CA PHE A 36 -11.69 12.95 3.05
C PHE A 36 -12.35 13.46 1.76
N LYS A 37 -13.61 13.08 1.49
CA LYS A 37 -14.40 13.62 0.37
C LYS A 37 -15.06 14.97 0.68
N SER A 38 -14.94 15.49 1.90
CA SER A 38 -15.46 16.82 2.19
C SER A 38 -14.73 17.90 1.37
N ARG A 39 -15.45 18.96 0.99
CA ARG A 39 -14.90 20.07 0.18
C ARG A 39 -13.66 20.71 0.80
N LEU A 40 -13.61 20.76 2.13
CA LEU A 40 -12.46 21.28 2.89
C LEU A 40 -11.22 20.41 2.71
N VAL A 41 -11.38 19.08 2.76
CA VAL A 41 -10.24 18.17 2.57
C VAL A 41 -9.81 18.12 1.11
N GLN A 42 -10.73 18.19 0.16
CA GLN A 42 -10.36 18.25 -1.26
C GLN A 42 -9.56 19.51 -1.60
N LEU A 43 -9.94 20.66 -1.03
CA LEU A 43 -9.17 21.90 -1.14
C LEU A 43 -7.80 21.75 -0.46
N ALA A 44 -7.77 21.18 0.74
CA ALA A 44 -6.53 20.90 1.46
C ALA A 44 -5.62 19.90 0.73
N VAL A 45 -6.15 18.95 -0.03
CA VAL A 45 -5.36 17.99 -0.82
C VAL A 45 -4.79 18.66 -2.08
N ALA A 46 -5.57 19.52 -2.75
CA ALA A 46 -5.11 20.24 -3.94
C ALA A 46 -3.95 21.19 -3.64
N TYR A 47 -4.06 22.01 -2.59
CA TYR A 47 -2.97 22.87 -2.12
C TYR A 47 -1.92 22.09 -1.29
N GLY A 48 -2.33 20.98 -0.69
CA GLY A 48 -1.52 20.14 0.18
C GLY A 48 -0.41 19.42 -0.56
N ASN A 49 -0.56 19.09 -1.84
CA ASN A 49 0.53 18.45 -2.59
C ASN A 49 1.73 19.40 -2.75
N THR A 50 1.49 20.65 -3.13
CA THR A 50 2.54 21.67 -3.25
C THR A 50 3.13 22.00 -1.88
N PHE A 51 2.28 22.21 -0.88
CA PHE A 51 2.72 22.46 0.50
C PHE A 51 3.58 21.31 1.05
N PHE A 52 3.18 20.06 0.80
CA PHE A 52 3.90 18.87 1.23
C PHE A 52 5.28 18.77 0.59
N VAL A 53 5.40 19.03 -0.72
CA VAL A 53 6.70 19.03 -1.41
C VAL A 53 7.62 20.10 -0.83
N VAL A 54 7.11 21.32 -0.64
CA VAL A 54 7.89 22.42 -0.04
C VAL A 54 8.32 22.06 1.39
N LEU A 55 7.42 21.49 2.19
CA LEU A 55 7.70 21.05 3.55
C LEU A 55 8.81 19.97 3.58
N ILE A 56 8.75 18.97 2.69
CA ILE A 56 9.78 17.94 2.57
C ILE A 56 11.14 18.56 2.21
N VAL A 57 11.18 19.53 1.28
CA VAL A 57 12.43 20.23 0.94
C VAL A 57 12.97 20.98 2.16
N ILE A 58 12.13 21.67 2.92
CA ILE A 58 12.55 22.36 4.15
C ILE A 58 13.08 21.36 5.18
N LEU A 59 12.39 20.24 5.42
CA LEU A 59 12.85 19.20 6.34
C LEU A 59 14.17 18.57 5.89
N LEU A 60 14.38 18.36 4.59
CA LEU A 60 15.65 17.87 4.04
C LEU A 60 16.78 18.88 4.26
N LEU A 61 16.54 20.17 4.02
CA LEU A 61 17.55 21.20 4.29
C LEU A 61 17.92 21.27 5.77
N LEU A 62 16.93 21.20 6.67
CA LEU A 62 17.19 21.16 8.12
C LEU A 62 17.88 19.89 8.57
N LEU A 63 17.56 18.74 7.96
CA LEU A 63 18.24 17.47 8.21
C LEU A 63 19.71 17.55 7.79
N LEU A 64 19.99 18.10 6.61
CA LEU A 64 21.35 18.31 6.11
C LEU A 64 22.11 19.34 6.96
N ASP A 65 21.45 20.39 7.42
CA ASP A 65 22.04 21.38 8.33
C ASP A 65 22.43 20.74 9.67
N ALA A 66 21.52 19.97 10.29
CA ALA A 66 21.82 19.23 11.52
C ALA A 66 22.92 18.18 11.32
N PHE A 67 22.94 17.49 10.17
CA PHE A 67 23.99 16.53 9.83
C PHE A 67 25.35 17.22 9.67
N ARG A 68 25.38 18.37 8.99
CA ARG A 68 26.58 19.20 8.85
C ARG A 68 27.06 19.72 10.20
N GLU A 69 26.16 20.15 11.10
CA GLU A 69 26.50 20.54 12.46
C GLU A 69 27.12 19.37 13.24
N ILE A 70 26.58 18.15 13.13
CA ILE A 70 27.16 16.97 13.78
C ILE A 70 28.56 16.68 13.25
N GLN A 71 28.79 16.75 11.94
CA GLN A 71 30.14 16.53 11.39
C GLN A 71 31.11 17.63 11.80
N LYS A 72 30.66 18.89 11.78
CA LYS A 72 31.46 20.06 12.19
C LYS A 72 31.91 19.96 13.64
N TYR A 73 30.99 19.63 14.56
CA TYR A 73 31.29 19.53 15.99
C TYR A 73 31.76 18.13 16.43
N GLY A 74 31.71 17.12 15.55
CA GLY A 74 32.06 15.73 15.84
C GLY A 74 33.48 15.33 15.44
N VAL A 75 34.09 16.00 14.45
CA VAL A 75 35.44 15.66 13.95
C VAL A 75 36.46 16.79 14.18
N GLY A 76 36.00 18.05 14.20
CA GLY A 76 36.85 19.21 13.99
C GLY A 76 37.15 20.04 15.24
N GLU A 77 37.51 19.43 16.36
CA GLU A 77 38.17 20.11 17.48
C GLU A 77 38.68 19.05 18.47
N GLN A 78 39.83 18.42 18.18
CA GLN A 78 40.64 17.75 19.21
C GLN A 78 42.00 18.45 19.38
N VAL A 79 42.22 19.56 18.66
CA VAL A 79 43.55 20.12 18.47
C VAL A 79 43.89 21.23 19.49
N ASP A 80 42.91 21.89 20.15
CA ASP A 80 43.20 22.94 21.16
C ASP A 80 42.43 22.81 22.49
N LEU A 81 41.67 21.73 22.68
CA LEU A 81 40.71 21.60 23.78
C LEU A 81 41.29 21.15 25.12
N LYS A 82 42.56 20.75 25.14
CA LYS A 82 43.23 20.33 26.37
C LYS A 82 43.54 21.50 27.31
N ASN A 83 43.50 22.74 26.80
CA ASN A 83 43.90 23.95 27.54
C ASN A 83 42.73 24.77 28.11
N ASN A 84 41.46 24.45 27.78
CA ASN A 84 40.32 25.22 28.28
C ASN A 84 39.06 24.34 28.49
N PRO A 85 38.83 23.80 29.70
CA PRO A 85 37.76 22.83 29.96
C PRO A 85 36.34 23.37 29.70
N ILE A 86 36.15 24.69 29.82
CA ILE A 86 34.87 25.36 29.55
C ILE A 86 34.48 25.29 28.06
N ALA A 87 35.47 25.26 27.15
CA ALA A 87 35.23 25.16 25.71
C ALA A 87 34.77 23.75 25.30
N VAL A 88 35.29 22.71 25.96
CA VAL A 88 34.92 21.30 25.75
C VAL A 88 33.44 21.08 26.04
N GLU A 89 32.97 21.57 27.18
CA GLU A 89 31.56 21.44 27.58
C GLU A 89 30.62 22.14 26.59
N HIS A 90 31.02 23.31 26.09
CA HIS A 90 30.25 24.06 25.12
C HIS A 90 30.11 23.34 23.76
N ILE A 91 31.14 22.61 23.33
CA ILE A 91 31.12 21.84 22.09
C ILE A 91 30.26 20.58 22.24
N HIS A 92 30.43 19.82 23.33
CA HIS A 92 29.56 18.68 23.62
C HIS A 92 28.09 19.09 23.67
N MET A 93 27.77 20.22 24.31
CA MET A 93 26.41 20.76 24.33
C MET A 93 25.86 21.09 22.94
N LYS A 94 26.69 21.59 22.02
CA LYS A 94 26.29 21.85 20.62
C LYS A 94 26.12 20.56 19.83
N LEU A 95 26.99 19.57 20.06
CA LEU A 95 26.90 18.25 19.43
C LEU A 95 25.60 17.51 19.83
N PHE A 96 25.27 17.46 21.12
CA PHE A 96 24.02 16.85 21.60
C PHE A 96 22.78 17.57 21.05
N ARG A 97 22.86 18.90 20.90
CA ARG A 97 21.78 19.68 20.29
C ARG A 97 21.57 19.28 18.83
N ALA A 98 22.66 19.19 18.05
CA ALA A 98 22.61 18.81 16.65
C ALA A 98 22.12 17.37 16.45
N GLN A 99 22.55 16.42 17.31
CA GLN A 99 22.06 15.03 17.31
C GLN A 99 20.54 14.94 17.53
N ARG A 100 20.00 15.62 18.55
CA ARG A 100 18.55 15.64 18.79
C ARG A 100 17.80 16.28 17.62
N ASN A 101 18.32 17.37 17.09
CA ASN A 101 17.71 18.08 15.96
C ASN A 101 17.66 17.20 14.70
N LEU A 102 18.72 16.43 14.43
CA LEU A 102 18.75 15.44 13.36
C LEU A 102 17.64 14.39 13.53
N TYR A 103 17.48 13.83 14.74
CA TYR A 103 16.41 12.86 15.00
C TYR A 103 15.03 13.46 14.79
N ILE A 104 14.78 14.67 15.29
CA ILE A 104 13.47 15.34 15.14
C ILE A 104 13.14 15.55 13.65
N ALA A 105 14.08 16.10 12.87
CA ALA A 105 13.88 16.31 11.43
C ALA A 105 13.75 14.99 10.66
N GLY A 106 14.57 14.00 10.99
CA GLY A 106 14.57 12.69 10.33
C GLY A 106 13.29 11.90 10.57
N PHE A 107 12.84 11.84 11.82
CA PHE A 107 11.56 11.19 12.16
C PHE A 107 10.39 11.93 11.54
N SER A 108 10.40 13.26 11.52
CA SER A 108 9.32 14.04 10.91
C SER A 108 9.25 13.79 9.41
N LEU A 109 10.39 13.78 8.71
CA LEU A 109 10.44 13.48 7.29
C LEU A 109 9.90 12.07 6.99
N LEU A 110 10.31 11.08 7.79
CA LEU A 110 9.83 9.71 7.65
C LEU A 110 8.32 9.62 7.88
N LEU A 111 7.82 10.23 8.96
CA LEU A 111 6.40 10.24 9.30
C LEU A 111 5.56 10.99 8.27
N SER A 112 6.05 12.10 7.72
CA SER A 112 5.41 12.82 6.60
C SER A 112 5.13 11.90 5.41
N ILE A 113 6.13 11.11 5.00
CA ILE A 113 5.99 10.16 3.88
C ILE A 113 5.01 9.04 4.25
N LEU A 114 5.13 8.48 5.46
CA LEU A 114 4.23 7.43 5.94
C LEU A 114 2.78 7.91 6.02
N LEU A 115 2.54 9.10 6.55
CA LEU A 115 1.22 9.71 6.69
C LEU A 115 0.57 9.90 5.32
N ARG A 116 1.31 10.42 4.33
CA ARG A 116 0.81 10.56 2.96
C ARG A 116 0.46 9.20 2.33
N ARG A 117 1.28 8.18 2.57
CA ARG A 117 1.00 6.80 2.12
C ARG A 117 -0.27 6.25 2.79
N LEU A 118 -0.43 6.42 4.11
CA LEU A 118 -1.59 5.96 4.86
C LEU A 118 -2.89 6.60 4.37
N VAL A 119 -2.92 7.93 4.23
CA VAL A 119 -4.10 8.66 3.73
C VAL A 119 -4.51 8.18 2.34
N THR A 120 -3.52 7.95 1.46
CA THR A 120 -3.77 7.43 0.11
C THR A 120 -4.32 5.99 0.15
N LEU A 121 -3.75 5.11 0.97
CA LEU A 121 -4.20 3.73 1.11
C LEU A 121 -5.62 3.66 1.67
N ILE A 122 -5.93 4.43 2.72
CA ILE A 122 -7.27 4.47 3.31
C ILE A 122 -8.29 4.97 2.27
N SER A 123 -7.95 6.01 1.50
CA SER A 123 -8.81 6.54 0.44
C SER A 123 -9.07 5.52 -0.67
N LYS A 124 -8.04 4.77 -1.09
CA LYS A 124 -8.17 3.67 -2.05
C LYS A 124 -9.03 2.53 -1.50
N GLN A 125 -8.75 2.09 -0.29
CA GLN A 125 -9.48 0.99 0.36
C GLN A 125 -10.97 1.33 0.53
N ALA A 126 -11.30 2.55 0.93
CA ALA A 126 -12.68 2.96 1.09
C ALA A 126 -13.42 3.05 -0.24
N THR A 127 -12.75 3.54 -1.30
CA THR A 127 -13.32 3.55 -2.67
C THR A 127 -13.57 2.14 -3.18
N LEU A 128 -12.63 1.21 -2.94
CA LEU A 128 -12.77 -0.20 -3.30
C LEU A 128 -13.92 -0.88 -2.54
N LEU A 129 -14.05 -0.61 -1.24
CA LEU A 129 -15.16 -1.14 -0.43
C LEU A 129 -16.52 -0.64 -0.95
N ALA A 130 -16.63 0.65 -1.26
CA ALA A 130 -17.85 1.23 -1.81
C ALA A 130 -18.20 0.64 -3.19
N SER A 131 -17.21 0.44 -4.07
CA SER A 131 -17.45 -0.21 -5.36
C SER A 131 -17.82 -1.69 -5.21
N ASN A 132 -17.20 -2.41 -4.27
CA ASN A 132 -17.50 -3.81 -4.03
C ASN A 132 -18.94 -3.99 -3.51
N GLU A 133 -19.37 -3.13 -2.58
CA GLU A 133 -20.76 -3.12 -2.11
C GLU A 133 -21.75 -2.82 -3.25
N ALA A 134 -21.42 -1.87 -4.14
CA ALA A 134 -22.25 -1.56 -5.31
C ALA A 134 -22.31 -2.74 -6.30
N PHE A 135 -21.17 -3.38 -6.62
CA PHE A 135 -21.13 -4.56 -7.48
C PHE A 135 -21.89 -5.74 -6.89
N LYS A 136 -21.79 -5.95 -5.56
CA LYS A 136 -22.54 -7.01 -4.88
C LYS A 136 -24.05 -6.79 -5.01
N LYS A 137 -24.52 -5.57 -4.75
CA LYS A 137 -25.95 -5.23 -4.92
C LYS A 137 -26.42 -5.34 -6.37
N GLN A 138 -25.58 -4.98 -7.34
CA GLN A 138 -25.90 -5.14 -8.76
C GLN A 138 -25.99 -6.62 -9.16
N ALA A 139 -25.07 -7.46 -8.69
CA ALA A 139 -25.10 -8.90 -8.94
C ALA A 139 -26.32 -9.58 -8.30
N GLU A 140 -26.66 -9.22 -7.06
CA GLU A 140 -27.87 -9.69 -6.37
C GLU A 140 -29.13 -9.26 -7.13
N SER A 141 -29.24 -7.98 -7.50
CA SER A 141 -30.39 -7.46 -8.23
C SER A 141 -30.56 -8.11 -9.61
N ALA A 142 -29.45 -8.34 -10.34
CA ALA A 142 -29.48 -9.04 -11.62
C ALA A 142 -29.87 -10.52 -11.47
N SER A 143 -29.39 -11.18 -10.41
CA SER A 143 -29.76 -12.56 -10.10
C SER A 143 -31.24 -12.69 -9.73
N ASP A 144 -31.76 -11.77 -8.93
CA ASP A 144 -33.17 -11.75 -8.56
C ASP A 144 -34.08 -11.43 -9.76
N ALA A 145 -33.67 -10.50 -10.64
CA ALA A 145 -34.37 -10.24 -11.88
C ALA A 145 -34.37 -11.46 -12.80
N ALA A 146 -33.23 -12.14 -12.95
CA ALA A 146 -33.14 -13.38 -13.73
C ALA A 146 -34.04 -14.49 -13.17
N LYS A 147 -34.07 -14.67 -11.84
CA LYS A 147 -34.98 -15.63 -11.18
C LYS A 147 -36.45 -15.30 -11.46
N LYS A 148 -36.85 -14.03 -11.32
CA LYS A 148 -38.21 -13.59 -11.63
C LYS A 148 -38.58 -13.88 -13.08
N TYR A 149 -37.69 -13.57 -14.03
CA TYR A 149 -37.93 -13.87 -15.45
C TYR A 149 -38.01 -15.37 -15.73
N MET A 150 -37.24 -16.20 -15.04
CA MET A 150 -37.33 -17.66 -15.15
C MET A 150 -38.65 -18.19 -14.58
N GLU A 151 -39.07 -17.71 -13.40
CA GLU A 151 -40.36 -18.09 -12.79
C GLU A 151 -41.57 -17.63 -13.62
N GLU A 152 -41.54 -16.42 -14.18
CA GLU A 152 -42.57 -15.92 -15.08
C GLU A 152 -42.62 -16.74 -16.38
N ASN A 153 -41.47 -17.06 -16.98
CA ASN A 153 -41.40 -17.95 -18.14
C ASN A 153 -42.02 -19.32 -17.84
N ASP A 154 -41.69 -19.91 -16.69
CA ASP A 154 -42.22 -21.23 -16.31
C ASP A 154 -43.73 -21.18 -16.03
N LYS A 155 -44.24 -20.09 -15.43
CA LYS A 155 -45.69 -19.87 -15.25
C LYS A 155 -46.40 -19.72 -16.58
N LEU A 156 -45.87 -18.90 -17.49
CA LEU A 156 -46.42 -18.71 -18.83
C LEU A 156 -46.44 -20.03 -19.62
N LYS A 157 -45.34 -20.81 -19.58
CA LYS A 157 -45.28 -22.15 -20.19
C LYS A 157 -46.33 -23.11 -19.62
N LYS A 158 -46.56 -23.09 -18.30
CA LYS A 158 -47.60 -23.92 -17.66
C LYS A 158 -49.01 -23.46 -18.06
N GLN A 159 -49.27 -22.16 -18.14
CA GLN A 159 -50.56 -21.61 -18.58
C GLN A 159 -50.85 -21.91 -20.06
N LEU A 160 -49.85 -21.84 -20.93
CA LEU A 160 -49.94 -22.26 -22.33
C LEU A 160 -50.33 -23.74 -22.45
N LYS A 161 -49.61 -24.63 -21.74
CA LYS A 161 -49.91 -26.07 -21.69
C LYS A 161 -51.33 -26.37 -21.17
N ALA A 162 -51.80 -25.63 -20.16
CA ALA A 162 -53.14 -25.80 -19.60
C ALA A 162 -54.27 -25.30 -20.52
N SER A 163 -53.96 -24.36 -21.43
CA SER A 163 -54.92 -23.79 -22.39
C SER A 163 -55.05 -24.62 -23.68
N GLY A 164 -54.42 -25.80 -23.75
CA GLY A 164 -54.46 -26.68 -24.92
C GLY A 164 -53.60 -26.22 -26.09
N VAL A 165 -52.79 -25.17 -25.90
CA VAL A 165 -51.83 -24.68 -26.89
C VAL A 165 -50.47 -25.28 -26.56
N GLU A 166 -50.04 -26.28 -27.34
CA GLU A 166 -48.63 -26.66 -27.35
C GLU A 166 -47.82 -25.46 -27.87
N VAL A 167 -46.66 -25.19 -27.24
CA VAL A 167 -45.74 -24.09 -27.61
C VAL A 167 -45.26 -24.19 -29.08
N SER A 168 -45.58 -25.30 -29.76
CA SER A 168 -45.46 -25.55 -31.19
C SER A 168 -46.26 -24.59 -32.08
N ASP A 169 -47.44 -24.10 -31.65
CA ASP A 169 -48.43 -23.55 -32.60
C ASP A 169 -48.66 -22.03 -32.51
N LEU A 170 -47.80 -21.28 -31.82
CA LEU A 170 -47.77 -19.81 -31.93
C LEU A 170 -47.03 -19.41 -33.21
N PRO A 171 -47.50 -18.40 -33.97
CA PRO A 171 -46.83 -17.99 -35.19
C PRO A 171 -45.38 -17.58 -34.88
N GLU A 172 -44.43 -18.37 -35.41
CA GLU A 172 -43.00 -18.15 -35.35
C GLU A 172 -42.66 -16.77 -35.89
N SER A 173 -42.39 -15.82 -35.00
CA SER A 173 -41.82 -14.54 -35.37
C SER A 173 -40.85 -14.12 -34.27
N ASN A 174 -39.57 -14.10 -34.63
CA ASN A 174 -38.40 -13.60 -33.89
C ASN A 174 -37.98 -14.31 -32.59
N ALA A 175 -38.88 -14.93 -31.82
CA ALA A 175 -38.55 -15.48 -30.49
C ALA A 175 -37.73 -16.79 -30.51
N GLU A 176 -37.92 -17.67 -31.50
CA GLU A 176 -37.09 -18.87 -31.66
C GLU A 176 -35.68 -18.54 -32.16
N GLU A 177 -35.59 -17.59 -33.09
CA GLU A 177 -34.30 -17.13 -33.61
C GLU A 177 -33.49 -16.41 -32.53
N GLU A 178 -34.13 -15.59 -31.70
CA GLU A 178 -33.51 -15.00 -30.51
C GLU A 178 -33.13 -16.07 -29.47
N ASN A 179 -33.97 -17.07 -29.18
CA ASN A 179 -33.61 -18.15 -28.26
C ASN A 179 -32.46 -19.03 -28.79
N LYS A 180 -32.39 -19.29 -30.11
CA LYS A 180 -31.25 -19.96 -30.75
C LYS A 180 -29.98 -19.11 -30.67
N LYS A 181 -30.06 -17.79 -30.88
CA LYS A 181 -28.93 -16.86 -30.72
C LYS A 181 -28.46 -16.77 -29.27
N LEU A 182 -29.38 -16.58 -28.31
CA LEU A 182 -29.11 -16.55 -26.88
C LEU A 182 -28.52 -17.87 -26.37
N SER A 183 -29.04 -19.02 -26.80
CA SER A 183 -28.48 -20.32 -26.40
C SER A 183 -27.09 -20.58 -27.00
N ALA A 184 -26.82 -20.09 -28.21
CA ALA A 184 -25.48 -20.13 -28.81
C ALA A 184 -24.50 -19.20 -28.08
N GLU A 185 -24.94 -18.01 -27.67
CA GLU A 185 -24.14 -17.05 -26.91
C GLU A 185 -23.85 -17.57 -25.49
N VAL A 186 -24.83 -18.18 -24.82
CA VAL A 186 -24.63 -18.86 -23.53
C VAL A 186 -23.64 -20.02 -23.64
N LYS A 187 -23.66 -20.78 -24.75
CA LYS A 187 -22.65 -21.83 -24.99
C LYS A 187 -21.26 -21.25 -25.20
N LYS A 188 -21.11 -20.23 -26.04
CA LYS A 188 -19.83 -19.52 -26.24
C LYS A 188 -19.28 -18.96 -24.94
N LEU A 189 -20.10 -18.26 -24.17
CA LEU A 189 -19.71 -17.68 -22.88
C LEU A 189 -19.28 -18.75 -21.87
N ARG A 190 -19.93 -19.92 -21.87
CA ARG A 190 -19.52 -21.05 -21.03
C ARG A 190 -18.19 -21.66 -21.48
N GLU A 191 -17.96 -21.81 -22.78
CA GLU A 191 -16.69 -22.28 -23.34
C GLU A 191 -15.55 -21.29 -23.05
N GLU A 192 -15.80 -19.99 -23.22
CA GLU A 192 -14.87 -18.93 -22.85
C GLU A 192 -14.57 -18.96 -21.36
N LEU A 193 -15.58 -19.12 -20.50
CA LEU A 193 -15.41 -19.21 -19.05
C LEU A 193 -14.60 -20.45 -18.64
N GLU A 194 -14.84 -21.62 -19.24
CA GLU A 194 -14.02 -22.80 -19.00
C GLU A 194 -12.58 -22.63 -19.48
N SER A 195 -12.38 -22.05 -20.67
CA SER A 195 -11.04 -21.78 -21.20
C SER A 195 -10.26 -20.77 -20.34
N THR A 196 -10.94 -19.73 -19.85
CA THR A 196 -10.37 -18.72 -18.95
C THR A 196 -10.05 -19.32 -17.59
N LYS A 197 -10.93 -20.18 -17.06
CA LYS A 197 -10.67 -20.90 -15.80
C LYS A 197 -9.47 -21.84 -15.93
N LYS A 198 -9.32 -22.52 -17.06
CA LYS A 198 -8.18 -23.41 -17.33
C LYS A 198 -6.87 -22.65 -17.47
N THR A 199 -6.87 -21.50 -18.15
CA THR A 199 -5.69 -20.62 -18.25
C THR A 199 -5.31 -20.01 -16.91
N LEU A 200 -6.29 -19.58 -16.12
CA LEU A 200 -6.08 -19.09 -14.75
C LEU A 200 -5.42 -20.17 -13.88
N GLN A 201 -5.96 -21.39 -13.86
CA GLN A 201 -5.43 -22.50 -13.09
C GLN A 201 -4.00 -22.88 -13.52
N LYS A 202 -3.72 -22.83 -14.83
CA LYS A 202 -2.35 -23.01 -15.35
C LYS A 202 -1.42 -21.92 -14.83
N SER A 203 -1.83 -20.65 -14.89
CA SER A 203 -1.01 -19.53 -14.38
C SER A 203 -0.76 -19.61 -12.88
N GLU A 204 -1.75 -20.04 -12.08
CA GLU A 204 -1.57 -20.25 -10.64
C GLU A 204 -0.54 -21.35 -10.37
N SER A 205 -0.59 -22.44 -11.13
CA SER A 205 0.41 -23.52 -11.00
C SER A 205 1.82 -23.07 -11.38
N GLU A 206 1.95 -22.21 -12.41
CA GLU A 206 3.23 -21.63 -12.82
C GLU A 206 3.78 -20.67 -11.74
N VAL A 207 2.92 -19.83 -11.14
CA VAL A 207 3.30 -18.95 -10.03
C VAL A 207 3.80 -19.75 -8.82
N VAL A 208 3.11 -20.84 -8.46
CA VAL A 208 3.55 -21.72 -7.37
C VAL A 208 4.89 -22.39 -7.71
N ALA A 209 5.08 -22.83 -8.96
CA ALA A 209 6.33 -23.41 -9.41
C ALA A 209 7.49 -22.39 -9.36
N ILE A 210 7.29 -21.18 -9.86
CA ILE A 210 8.28 -20.08 -9.81
C ILE A 210 8.61 -19.75 -8.36
N LYS A 211 7.62 -19.69 -7.47
CA LYS A 211 7.84 -19.44 -6.05
C LYS A 211 8.75 -20.51 -5.43
N LYS A 212 8.46 -21.79 -5.66
CA LYS A 212 9.28 -22.90 -5.16
C LYS A 212 10.71 -22.87 -5.73
N GLN A 213 10.87 -22.51 -7.00
CA GLN A 213 12.18 -22.32 -7.62
C GLN A 213 12.95 -21.14 -6.99
N SER A 214 12.28 -20.01 -6.75
CA SER A 214 12.90 -18.84 -6.12
C SER A 214 13.35 -19.10 -4.68
N GLU A 215 12.56 -19.87 -3.91
CA GLU A 215 12.94 -20.31 -2.57
C GLU A 215 14.15 -21.25 -2.60
N GLY A 216 14.23 -22.16 -3.58
CA GLY A 216 15.39 -23.01 -3.81
C GLY A 216 16.65 -22.21 -4.14
N LEU A 217 16.55 -21.25 -5.08
CA LEU A 217 17.65 -20.38 -5.47
C LEU A 217 18.17 -19.55 -4.29
N THR A 218 17.26 -19.02 -3.47
CA THR A 218 17.64 -18.24 -2.27
C THR A 218 18.45 -19.09 -1.30
N LYS A 219 18.06 -20.35 -1.07
CA LYS A 219 18.81 -21.27 -0.20
C LYS A 219 20.20 -21.59 -0.72
N GLU A 220 20.34 -21.84 -2.02
CA GLU A 220 21.66 -22.07 -2.62
C GLU A 220 22.54 -20.82 -2.57
N TYR A 221 21.94 -19.63 -2.73
CA TYR A 221 22.65 -18.37 -2.57
C TYR A 221 23.15 -18.16 -1.14
N ASP A 222 22.30 -18.39 -0.14
CA ASP A 222 22.69 -18.35 1.28
C ASP A 222 23.78 -19.37 1.60
N ARG A 223 23.69 -20.58 1.04
CA ARG A 223 24.73 -21.60 1.19
C ARG A 223 26.07 -21.13 0.61
N LEU A 224 26.06 -20.58 -0.59
CA LEU A 224 27.26 -20.08 -1.26
C LEU A 224 27.89 -18.92 -0.48
N LEU A 225 27.09 -17.99 0.03
CA LEU A 225 27.57 -16.91 0.90
C LEU A 225 28.21 -17.46 2.18
N ASN A 226 27.61 -18.47 2.80
CA ASN A 226 28.16 -19.12 3.98
C ASN A 226 29.46 -19.85 3.69
N GLU A 227 29.57 -20.56 2.57
CA GLU A 227 30.82 -21.21 2.14
C GLU A 227 31.90 -20.17 1.84
N HIS A 228 31.55 -19.07 1.14
CA HIS A 228 32.47 -17.98 0.88
C HIS A 228 32.96 -17.30 2.17
N ALA A 229 32.08 -17.06 3.14
CA ALA A 229 32.44 -16.51 4.44
C ALA A 229 33.38 -17.45 5.22
N LYS A 230 33.12 -18.77 5.21
CA LYS A 230 34.02 -19.77 5.82
C LYS A 230 35.39 -19.78 5.14
N LEU A 231 35.43 -19.72 3.82
CA LEU A 231 36.69 -19.68 3.07
C LEU A 231 37.47 -18.39 3.31
N GLN A 232 36.79 -17.24 3.40
CA GLN A 232 37.42 -15.97 3.79
C GLN A 232 38.00 -16.04 5.20
N ALA A 233 37.25 -16.57 6.18
CA ALA A 233 37.75 -16.76 7.55
C ALA A 233 38.94 -17.73 7.62
N LEU A 234 38.96 -18.79 6.80
CA LEU A 234 40.11 -19.69 6.70
C LEU A 234 41.33 -19.01 6.06
N LYS A 235 41.11 -18.17 5.05
CA LYS A 235 42.17 -17.42 4.35
C LYS A 235 42.72 -16.28 5.20
N GLU A 236 41.89 -15.69 6.05
CA GLU A 236 42.27 -14.73 7.11
C GLU A 236 42.74 -15.43 8.40
N GLY A 237 43.28 -16.66 8.29
CA GLY A 237 43.81 -17.46 9.40
C GLY A 237 44.59 -16.65 10.43
N PRO A 238 44.61 -17.11 11.70
CA PRO A 238 44.76 -16.28 12.89
C PRO A 238 45.86 -15.24 12.69
N LYS A 239 45.47 -13.96 12.60
CA LYS A 239 46.43 -12.87 12.76
C LYS A 239 47.04 -13.07 14.14
N ASP A 240 48.27 -13.56 14.14
CA ASP A 240 49.12 -13.65 15.32
C ASP A 240 48.95 -12.34 16.09
N LYS A 241 48.46 -12.46 17.33
CA LYS A 241 48.68 -11.45 18.35
C LYS A 241 50.18 -11.43 18.63
N LYS A 242 50.95 -10.80 17.75
CA LYS A 242 52.28 -10.31 18.09
C LYS A 242 52.15 -8.87 18.55
N GLU A 243 52.40 -8.72 19.85
CA GLU A 243 53.14 -7.61 20.48
C GLU A 243 52.55 -6.21 20.31
N GLU A 244 51.82 -5.75 21.33
CA GLU A 244 52.23 -4.65 22.23
C GLU A 244 51.48 -4.76 23.57
#